data_AF-A0A1C6HGE5-F1
#
_entry.id   AF-A0A1C6HGE5-F1
#
_cell.length_a   1.000
_cell.length_b   1.000
_cell.length_c   1.000
_cell.angle_alpha   90.00
_cell.angle_beta   90.00
_cell.angle_gamma   90.00
#
_symmetry.space_group_name_H-M   'P 1'
#
loop_
_entity.id
_entity.type
_entity.pdbx_description
1 polymer ?
#
loop_
_entity_poly.entity_id
_entity_poly.type
_entity_poly.pdbx_seq_one_letter_code
_entity_poly.pdbx_strand_id
1 'polypeptide(L)'
;MTKKKASMSQVLADIKPYITKKFMAAPCIKEQDIQAICQILLPRYKNVQLMQGLTNNKPDFRIQVKGLFGTEEKRFEVVGGDKKRSAAKKKSDLGWIDRLEEIDAALDDF
;
A
#
# COMPACT_ATOMS: atom_id res chain seq x y z
N MET A 1 3.01 -10.32 -20.60
CA MET A 1 4.17 -9.40 -20.47
C MET A 1 5.01 -9.84 -19.28
N THR A 2 6.34 -9.90 -19.38
CA THR A 2 7.19 -10.29 -18.24
C THR A 2 7.28 -9.14 -17.22
N LYS A 3 6.73 -9.34 -16.01
CA LYS A 3 6.86 -8.41 -14.87
C LYS A 3 8.35 -8.07 -14.61
N LYS A 4 8.66 -6.78 -14.38
CA LYS A 4 10.04 -6.30 -14.18
C LYS A 4 10.46 -6.43 -12.71
N LYS A 5 11.76 -6.36 -12.42
CA LYS A 5 12.25 -6.15 -11.04
C LYS A 5 12.40 -4.65 -10.78
N ALA A 6 12.11 -4.22 -9.56
CA ALA A 6 12.33 -2.85 -9.09
C ALA A 6 13.22 -2.80 -7.85
N SER A 7 13.81 -1.62 -7.60
CA SER A 7 14.36 -1.21 -6.31
C SER A 7 13.32 -0.42 -5.51
N MET A 8 13.55 -0.25 -4.20
CA MET A 8 12.68 0.56 -3.34
C MET A 8 12.51 1.97 -3.90
N SER A 9 13.59 2.62 -4.37
CA SER A 9 13.52 3.97 -4.94
C SER A 9 12.61 4.09 -6.17
N GLN A 10 12.59 3.08 -7.04
CA GLN A 10 11.71 3.06 -8.22
C GLN A 10 10.25 2.92 -7.81
N VAL A 11 9.96 2.02 -6.87
CA VAL A 11 8.62 1.86 -6.31
C VAL A 11 8.11 3.17 -5.70
N LEU A 12 8.94 3.84 -4.90
CA LEU A 12 8.60 5.13 -4.29
C LEU A 12 8.38 6.25 -5.31
N ALA A 13 9.12 6.25 -6.42
CA ALA A 13 8.93 7.23 -7.49
C ALA A 13 7.58 7.06 -8.19
N ASP A 14 7.17 5.83 -8.44
CA ASP A 14 5.90 5.50 -9.10
C ASP A 14 4.69 5.88 -8.23
N ILE A 15 4.79 5.71 -6.91
CA ILE A 15 3.68 6.01 -5.98
C ILE A 15 3.79 7.40 -5.35
N LYS A 16 4.82 8.19 -5.71
CA LYS A 16 5.07 9.53 -5.18
C LYS A 16 3.82 10.42 -5.06
N PRO A 17 2.89 10.49 -6.04
CA PRO A 17 1.69 11.34 -5.91
C PRO A 17 0.74 10.92 -4.77
N TYR A 18 0.81 9.66 -4.33
CA TYR A 18 -0.04 9.12 -3.25
C TYR A 18 0.63 9.18 -1.86
N ILE A 19 1.94 9.46 -1.82
CA ILE A 19 2.66 9.63 -0.56
C ILE A 19 2.42 11.04 -0.01
N THR A 20 1.74 11.12 1.12
CA THR A 20 1.60 12.36 1.88
C THR A 20 2.76 12.47 2.88
N LYS A 21 3.59 13.51 2.72
CA LYS A 21 4.66 13.84 3.67
C LYS A 21 4.11 14.77 4.75
N LYS A 22 4.03 14.30 5.99
CA LYS A 22 3.84 15.16 7.16
C LYS A 22 5.20 15.57 7.71
N PHE A 23 5.39 16.85 8.03
CA PHE A 23 6.63 17.35 8.62
C PHE A 23 6.87 16.65 9.98
N MET A 24 8.08 16.12 10.21
CA MET A 24 8.46 15.32 11.39
C MET A 24 7.68 14.01 11.64
N ALA A 25 6.86 13.55 10.70
CA ALA A 25 6.06 12.33 10.85
C ALA A 25 6.45 11.27 9.81
N ALA A 26 6.04 10.03 10.08
CA ALA A 26 6.15 8.94 9.12
C ALA A 26 5.41 9.30 7.81
N PRO A 27 5.88 8.83 6.66
CA PRO A 27 5.14 9.01 5.41
C PRO A 27 3.77 8.35 5.52
N CYS A 28 2.73 9.05 5.04
CA CYS A 28 1.35 8.59 5.13
C CYS A 28 0.78 8.28 3.74
N ILE A 29 -0.16 7.35 3.68
CA ILE A 29 -0.96 7.06 2.49
C ILE A 29 -2.43 7.13 2.90
N LYS A 30 -3.29 7.70 2.05
CA LYS A 30 -4.73 7.68 2.31
C LYS A 30 -5.28 6.31 1.98
N GLU A 31 -6.22 5.84 2.79
CA GLU A 31 -6.86 4.54 2.59
C GLU A 31 -7.39 4.34 1.15
N GLN A 32 -8.06 5.37 0.61
CA GLN A 32 -8.62 5.36 -0.75
C GLN A 32 -7.57 5.19 -1.87
N ASP A 33 -6.32 5.56 -1.61
CA ASP A 33 -5.23 5.52 -2.59
C ASP A 33 -4.51 4.17 -2.60
N ILE A 34 -4.71 3.33 -1.57
CA ILE A 34 -4.06 2.01 -1.46
C ILE A 34 -4.40 1.13 -2.65
N GLN A 35 -5.67 1.10 -3.06
CA GLN A 35 -6.11 0.31 -4.22
C GLN A 35 -5.39 0.73 -5.51
N ALA A 36 -5.26 2.04 -5.74
CA ALA A 36 -4.55 2.57 -6.91
C ALA A 36 -3.06 2.19 -6.87
N ILE A 37 -2.43 2.27 -5.70
CA ILE A 37 -1.04 1.84 -5.50
C ILE A 37 -0.86 0.36 -5.84
N CYS A 38 -1.76 -0.51 -5.39
CA CYS A 38 -1.70 -1.95 -5.68
C CYS A 38 -1.77 -2.21 -7.19
N GLN A 39 -2.69 -1.54 -7.88
CA GLN A 39 -2.88 -1.65 -9.32
C GLN A 39 -1.70 -1.10 -10.13
N ILE A 40 -0.90 -0.18 -9.57
CA ILE A 40 0.33 0.32 -10.22
C ILE A 40 1.47 -0.68 -10.01
N LEU A 41 1.65 -1.19 -8.79
CA LEU A 41 2.85 -1.92 -8.41
C LEU A 41 2.80 -3.42 -8.77
N LEU A 42 1.70 -4.10 -8.46
CA LEU A 42 1.59 -5.56 -8.61
C LEU A 42 1.70 -6.05 -10.06
N PRO A 43 1.08 -5.41 -11.07
CA PRO A 43 1.27 -5.83 -12.47
C PRO A 43 2.63 -5.39 -13.04
N ARG A 44 3.27 -4.37 -12.46
CA ARG A 44 4.54 -3.83 -12.99
C ARG A 44 5.76 -4.57 -12.45
N TYR A 45 5.71 -5.02 -11.20
CA TYR A 45 6.86 -5.53 -10.48
C TYR A 45 6.63 -6.91 -9.85
N LYS A 46 7.49 -7.87 -10.16
CA LYS A 46 7.40 -9.24 -9.61
C LYS A 46 8.07 -9.44 -8.26
N ASN A 47 8.93 -8.51 -7.87
CA ASN A 47 9.67 -8.58 -6.61
C ASN A 47 9.13 -7.61 -5.57
N VAL A 48 7.91 -7.10 -5.78
CA VAL A 48 7.20 -6.26 -4.83
C VAL A 48 6.14 -7.10 -4.13
N GLN A 49 6.08 -6.99 -2.81
CA GLN A 49 5.03 -7.59 -1.99
C GLN A 49 4.39 -6.48 -1.17
N LEU A 50 3.07 -6.42 -1.18
CA LEU A 50 2.30 -5.45 -0.43
C LEU A 50 1.74 -6.16 0.81
N MET A 51 1.86 -5.52 1.96
CA MET A 51 1.36 -6.06 3.22
C MET A 51 0.66 -4.98 3.99
N GLN A 52 -0.23 -5.43 4.85
CA GLN A 52 -0.89 -4.62 5.83
C GLN A 52 -0.42 -4.97 7.23
N GLY A 53 -0.41 -3.98 8.10
CA GLY A 53 0.00 -4.15 9.48
C GLY A 53 -0.76 -3.22 10.41
N LEU A 54 -0.55 -3.47 11.69
CA LEU A 54 -0.95 -2.58 12.76
C LEU A 54 0.30 -2.21 13.55
N THR A 55 0.57 -0.91 13.69
CA THR A 55 1.67 -0.39 14.52
C THR A 55 1.09 0.59 15.53
N ASN A 56 1.29 0.34 16.84
CA ASN A 56 0.72 1.16 17.91
C ASN A 56 -0.80 1.39 17.76
N ASN A 57 -1.55 0.33 17.45
CA ASN A 57 -2.99 0.35 17.15
C ASN A 57 -3.41 1.22 15.96
N LYS A 58 -2.46 1.67 15.12
CA LYS A 58 -2.76 2.38 13.87
C LYS A 58 -2.54 1.47 12.67
N PRO A 59 -3.44 1.52 11.66
CA PRO A 59 -3.24 0.80 10.42
C PRO A 59 -2.00 1.32 9.68
N ASP A 60 -1.20 0.39 9.18
CA ASP A 60 -0.01 0.68 8.40
C ASP A 60 0.02 -0.15 7.12
N PHE A 61 0.49 0.46 6.04
CA PHE A 61 0.68 -0.16 4.74
C PHE A 61 2.17 -0.35 4.50
N ARG A 62 2.58 -1.55 4.15
CA ARG A 62 3.98 -1.93 3.96
C ARG A 62 4.21 -2.37 2.54
N ILE A 63 5.30 -1.87 1.99
CA ILE A 63 5.82 -2.30 0.70
C ILE A 63 7.14 -2.98 0.96
N GLN A 64 7.23 -4.26 0.61
CA GLN A 64 8.48 -5.00 0.57
C GLN A 64 8.98 -5.13 -0.86
N VAL A 65 10.28 -4.93 -1.04
CA VAL A 65 10.98 -5.14 -2.30
C VAL A 65 12.08 -6.18 -2.08
N LYS A 66 11.91 -7.36 -2.68
CA LYS A 66 12.89 -8.45 -2.60
C LYS A 66 14.05 -8.19 -3.56
N GLY A 67 15.22 -7.93 -3.00
CA GLY A 67 16.48 -7.71 -3.71
C GLY A 67 17.38 -8.95 -3.71
N LEU A 68 18.59 -8.80 -4.28
CA LEU A 68 19.62 -9.84 -4.28
C LEU A 68 20.31 -10.00 -2.91
N PHE A 69 20.38 -8.92 -2.12
CA PHE A 69 21.10 -8.87 -0.84
C PHE A 69 20.17 -8.79 0.39
N GLY A 70 18.87 -9.01 0.18
CA GLY A 70 17.87 -8.91 1.24
C GLY A 70 16.57 -8.27 0.76
N THR A 71 15.64 -8.09 1.68
CA THR A 71 14.36 -7.46 1.43
C THR A 71 14.35 -6.06 2.03
N GLU A 72 14.11 -5.05 1.19
CA GLU A 72 13.88 -3.68 1.66
C GLU A 72 12.40 -3.51 2.00
N GLU A 73 12.10 -2.93 3.17
CA GLU A 73 10.72 -2.64 3.58
C GLU A 73 10.53 -1.14 3.77
N LYS A 74 9.45 -0.60 3.22
CA LYS A 74 8.96 0.75 3.52
C LYS A 74 7.57 0.67 4.14
N ARG A 75 7.42 1.35 5.27
CA ARG A 75 6.17 1.43 6.02
C ARG A 75 5.55 2.82 5.85
N PHE A 76 4.22 2.83 5.75
CA PHE A 76 3.41 4.02 5.62
C PHE A 76 2.27 3.99 6.63
N GLU A 77 2.04 5.08 7.35
CA GLU A 77 0.83 5.20 8.16
C GLU A 77 -0.38 5.36 7.24
N VAL A 78 -1.43 4.57 7.46
CA VAL A 78 -2.68 4.71 6.72
C VAL A 78 -3.55 5.73 7.42
N VAL A 79 -3.93 6.78 6.70
CA VAL A 79 -4.84 7.82 7.19
C VAL A 79 -6.20 7.66 6.53
N GLY A 80 -7.25 7.55 7.35
CA GLY A 80 -8.64 7.54 6.89
C GLY A 80 -8.99 8.93 6.34
N GLY A 81 -9.54 8.97 5.12
CA GLY A 81 -9.94 10.22 4.49
C GLY A 81 -11.02 10.91 5.31
N ASP A 82 -10.88 12.21 5.55
CA ASP A 82 -11.92 13.06 6.13
C ASP A 82 -13.26 12.86 5.41
N LYS A 83 -14.12 12.02 5.98
CA LYS A 83 -15.54 12.03 5.68
C LYS A 83 -16.22 12.63 6.88
N LYS A 84 -16.79 13.83 6.66
CA LYS A 84 -17.93 14.33 7.43
C LYS A 84 -18.79 13.14 7.84
N ARG A 85 -18.99 13.02 9.15
CA ARG A 85 -19.92 12.08 9.80
C ARG A 85 -21.18 11.88 8.96
N SER A 86 -21.37 10.68 8.43
CA SER A 86 -22.71 10.11 8.31
C SER A 86 -22.70 8.79 9.06
N ALA A 87 -23.46 8.79 10.16
CA ALA A 87 -23.71 7.61 10.97
C ALA A 87 -24.27 6.47 10.10
N ALA A 88 -23.97 5.23 10.51
CA ALA A 88 -24.38 3.96 9.89
C ALA A 88 -23.48 3.38 8.79
N LYS A 89 -22.19 3.12 9.07
CA LYS A 89 -21.55 1.86 8.64
C LYS A 89 -20.25 1.60 9.41
N LYS A 90 -20.33 0.78 10.46
CA LYS A 90 -19.20 0.38 11.31
C LYS A 90 -18.29 -0.68 10.64
N LYS A 91 -18.19 -0.67 9.30
CA LYS A 91 -17.55 -1.73 8.50
C LYS A 91 -16.38 -1.26 7.64
N SER A 92 -16.03 0.03 7.63
CA SER A 92 -15.25 0.63 6.54
C SER A 92 -13.95 1.34 6.93
N ASP A 93 -13.44 1.20 8.16
CA ASP A 93 -12.11 1.75 8.50
C ASP A 93 -10.98 0.75 8.19
N LEU A 94 -11.34 -0.52 7.93
CA LEU A 94 -10.43 -1.61 7.56
C LEU A 94 -10.87 -2.28 6.25
N GLY A 95 -11.83 -1.73 5.49
CA GLY A 95 -12.32 -2.40 4.28
C GLY A 95 -11.28 -2.52 3.17
N TRP A 96 -10.22 -1.70 3.22
CA TRP A 96 -9.07 -1.81 2.33
C TRP A 96 -8.21 -3.05 2.60
N ILE A 97 -8.28 -3.60 3.82
CA ILE A 97 -7.55 -4.81 4.24
C ILE A 97 -8.01 -6.01 3.44
N ASP A 98 -9.33 -6.20 3.38
CA ASP A 98 -9.96 -7.30 2.64
C ASP A 98 -9.72 -7.15 1.12
N ARG A 99 -9.66 -5.91 0.62
CA ARG A 99 -9.39 -5.62 -0.80
C ARG A 99 -7.97 -5.95 -1.23
N LEU A 100 -6.99 -5.89 -0.33
CA LEU A 100 -5.62 -6.27 -0.68
C LEU A 100 -5.53 -7.74 -1.06
N GLU A 101 -6.18 -8.60 -0.28
CA GLU A 101 -6.23 -10.04 -0.52
C GLU A 101 -7.02 -10.36 -1.80
N GLU A 102 -8.12 -9.64 -2.05
CA GLU A 102 -8.88 -9.76 -3.30
C GLU A 102 -8.04 -9.38 -4.54
N ILE A 103 -7.23 -8.31 -4.45
CA ILE A 103 -6.37 -7.87 -5.56
C ILE A 103 -5.23 -8.86 -5.81
N ASP A 104 -4.63 -9.41 -4.74
CA ASP A 104 -3.56 -10.41 -4.87
C ASP A 104 -4.09 -11.67 -5.56
N ALA A 105 -5.25 -12.18 -5.13
CA ALA A 105 -5.91 -13.33 -5.74
C ALA A 105 -6.30 -13.07 -7.20
N ALA A 106 -6.85 -11.90 -7.52
CA ALA A 106 -7.25 -11.55 -8.89
C ALA A 106 -6.06 -11.41 -9.86
N LEU A 107 -4.85 -11.20 -9.36
CA LEU A 107 -3.64 -11.03 -10.17
C LEU A 107 -2.83 -12.31 -10.37
N ASP A 108 -3.10 -13.38 -9.61
CA ASP A 108 -2.52 -14.71 -9.81
C ASP A 108 -3.27 -15.54 -10.88
N ASP A 109 -4.52 -15.18 -11.20
CA ASP A 109 -5.34 -15.82 -12.25
C ASP A 109 -5.02 -15.37 -13.70
N PHE A 110 -4.05 -14.48 -13.91
CA PHE A 110 -3.61 -13.94 -15.22
C PHE A 110 -2.16 -14.29 -15.57
#